data_AF-A8X4A9-F1
#
_entry.id   AF-A8X4A9-F1
#
_cell.length_a   1.000
_cell.length_b   1.000
_cell.length_c   1.000
_cell.angle_alpha   90.00
_cell.angle_beta   90.00
_cell.angle_gamma   90.00
#
_symmetry.space_group_name_H-M   'P 1'
#
loop_
_entity.id
_entity.type
_entity.pdbx_description
1 polymer ?
#
loop_
_entity_poly.entity_id
_entity_poly.type
_entity_poly.pdbx_seq_one_letter_code
_entity_poly.pdbx_strand_id
1 'polypeptide(L)'
;MLHHEIEDASDSLSFSAMSLDDDQHSSSMSGLSPNGLQAPRPLRRCRSASPATHRVLNLVPEQQRLIRQSWNRIPKWQFAKSVLTAFFRACHAPQLIFPNQETEQRHIKYIVELVQSCVGKLDNLEEGLKPLVELLGRGHSNFRITGPHWEKFAEALMSVASEYNGPGRRHRDIGRAWMLLSSFLADRLAHASRTSHQSPMLTPRVQLLTGRSALE
;
A
#
# COMPACT_ATOMS: atom_id res chain seq x y z
N MET A 1 -12.98 22.09 53.05
CA MET A 1 -14.39 22.40 52.82
C MET A 1 -14.47 23.63 51.95
N LEU A 2 -14.71 23.46 50.66
CA LEU A 2 -15.37 24.43 49.76
C LEU A 2 -15.61 23.68 48.45
N HIS A 3 -16.89 23.42 48.22
CA HIS A 3 -17.46 22.75 47.04
C HIS A 3 -17.36 23.67 45.82
N HIS A 4 -16.98 23.11 44.67
CA HIS A 4 -17.45 23.66 43.39
C HIS A 4 -17.72 22.52 42.41
N GLU A 5 -18.99 22.16 42.36
CA GLU A 5 -19.62 21.40 41.29
C GLU A 5 -19.68 22.27 40.04
N ILE A 6 -19.30 21.70 38.91
CA ILE A 6 -19.74 22.16 37.59
C ILE A 6 -20.25 20.91 36.88
N GLU A 7 -21.56 20.71 37.01
CA GLU A 7 -22.38 20.05 36.00
C GLU A 7 -22.43 20.98 34.79
N ASP A 8 -22.22 20.48 33.57
CA ASP A 8 -23.29 20.59 32.58
C ASP A 8 -23.13 19.67 31.36
N ALA A 9 -24.32 19.29 30.92
CA ALA A 9 -24.79 18.61 29.73
C ALA A 9 -23.89 18.60 28.47
N SER A 10 -23.81 17.42 27.84
CA SER A 10 -23.78 17.35 26.38
C SER A 10 -24.61 16.18 25.85
N ASP A 11 -25.82 16.57 25.46
CA ASP A 11 -26.62 16.14 24.30
C ASP A 11 -26.45 14.72 23.75
N SER A 12 -27.57 14.02 23.89
CA SER A 12 -28.02 12.86 23.12
C SER A 12 -27.87 13.06 21.61
N LEU A 13 -26.95 12.31 21.00
CA LEU A 13 -26.96 12.06 19.55
C LEU A 13 -27.94 10.93 19.24
N SER A 14 -29.16 11.32 18.88
CA SER A 14 -30.17 10.46 18.27
C SER A 14 -29.72 10.08 16.85
N PHE A 15 -29.39 8.81 16.65
CA PHE A 15 -29.16 8.23 15.33
C PHE A 15 -30.47 7.60 14.83
N SER A 16 -31.19 8.32 13.96
CA SER A 16 -32.32 7.76 13.24
C SER A 16 -31.83 6.71 12.25
N ALA A 17 -32.25 5.46 12.45
CA ALA A 17 -32.07 4.37 11.50
C ALA A 17 -32.79 4.70 10.19
N MET A 18 -32.06 4.68 9.08
CA MET A 18 -32.66 4.75 7.74
C MET A 18 -33.28 3.40 7.41
N SER A 19 -34.60 3.38 7.26
CA SER A 19 -35.40 2.28 6.70
C SER A 19 -34.98 2.03 5.26
N LEU A 20 -34.63 0.79 4.94
CA LEU A 20 -34.32 0.31 3.59
C LEU A 20 -35.50 -0.58 3.17
N ASP A 21 -36.53 0.05 2.63
CA ASP A 21 -37.63 -0.63 1.95
C ASP A 21 -37.22 -0.86 0.49
N ASP A 22 -36.77 -2.08 0.19
CA ASP A 22 -36.57 -2.56 -1.18
C ASP A 22 -37.64 -3.60 -1.51
N ASP A 23 -38.73 -3.12 -2.11
CA ASP A 23 -39.79 -3.90 -2.75
C ASP A 23 -39.24 -4.63 -3.99
N GLN A 24 -38.75 -5.85 -3.81
CA GLN A 24 -38.39 -6.71 -4.93
C GLN A 24 -39.58 -7.56 -5.39
N HIS A 25 -40.27 -7.03 -6.41
CA HIS A 25 -41.30 -7.72 -7.17
C HIS A 25 -40.77 -9.05 -7.75
N SER A 26 -41.27 -10.15 -7.22
CA SER A 26 -41.08 -11.49 -7.77
C SER A 26 -42.06 -11.71 -8.92
N SER A 27 -41.59 -11.56 -10.16
CA SER A 27 -42.37 -11.90 -11.36
C SER A 27 -41.90 -13.22 -11.97
N SER A 28 -42.79 -14.20 -11.87
CA SER A 28 -43.10 -15.29 -12.81
C SER A 28 -41.99 -16.18 -13.37
N MET A 29 -41.99 -17.39 -12.85
CA MET A 29 -41.70 -18.64 -13.55
C MET A 29 -42.66 -18.82 -14.73
N SER A 30 -42.13 -19.08 -15.93
CA SER A 30 -42.79 -19.87 -16.99
C SER A 30 -41.81 -20.16 -18.13
N GLY A 31 -41.70 -21.45 -18.51
CA GLY A 31 -41.16 -21.83 -19.82
C GLY A 31 -40.05 -22.89 -19.83
N LEU A 32 -40.23 -24.02 -19.15
CA LEU A 32 -39.38 -25.20 -19.39
C LEU A 32 -39.79 -25.85 -20.72
N SER A 33 -39.03 -25.59 -21.78
CA SER A 33 -38.98 -26.44 -22.97
C SER A 33 -38.04 -27.62 -22.72
N PRO A 34 -38.46 -28.88 -22.90
CA PRO A 34 -37.60 -30.03 -22.79
C PRO A 34 -37.07 -30.40 -24.17
N ASN A 35 -36.05 -29.70 -24.67
CA ASN A 35 -35.26 -30.22 -25.79
C ASN A 35 -33.92 -29.50 -25.91
N GLY A 36 -32.85 -30.27 -25.76
CA GLY A 36 -31.48 -29.85 -26.11
C GLY A 36 -30.57 -29.57 -24.93
N LEU A 37 -30.17 -30.61 -24.18
CA LEU A 37 -28.95 -30.57 -23.37
C LEU A 37 -27.72 -30.55 -24.31
N GLN A 38 -27.49 -29.43 -24.98
CA GLN A 38 -26.16 -29.11 -25.48
C GLN A 38 -25.29 -28.76 -24.29
N ALA A 39 -24.11 -29.40 -24.23
CA ALA A 39 -23.12 -29.15 -23.19
C ALA A 39 -22.86 -27.65 -23.01
N PRO A 40 -22.76 -27.14 -21.77
CA PRO A 40 -22.54 -25.74 -21.50
C PRO A 40 -21.28 -25.27 -22.22
N ARG A 41 -21.44 -24.29 -23.13
CA ARG A 41 -20.30 -23.65 -23.80
C ARG A 41 -19.37 -23.09 -22.72
N PRO A 42 -18.06 -23.40 -22.76
CA PRO A 42 -17.13 -22.90 -21.76
C PRO A 42 -17.19 -21.37 -21.73
N LEU A 43 -17.56 -20.84 -20.56
CA LEU A 43 -17.63 -19.40 -20.32
C LEU A 43 -16.27 -18.80 -20.68
N ARG A 44 -16.26 -17.93 -21.69
CA ARG A 44 -15.07 -17.16 -22.07
C ARG A 44 -14.61 -16.39 -20.84
N ARG A 45 -13.51 -16.85 -20.25
CA ARG A 45 -12.83 -16.20 -19.13
C ARG A 45 -12.67 -14.71 -19.47
N CYS A 46 -13.33 -13.83 -18.71
CA CYS A 46 -13.21 -12.39 -18.89
C CYS A 46 -11.72 -12.01 -18.87
N ARG A 47 -11.22 -11.48 -19.99
CA ARG A 47 -9.83 -11.04 -20.19
C ARG A 47 -9.50 -9.73 -19.46
N SER A 48 -10.23 -9.36 -18.41
CA SER A 48 -9.94 -8.14 -17.65
C SER A 48 -8.80 -8.32 -16.64
N ALA A 49 -8.42 -9.56 -16.32
CA ALA A 49 -7.19 -9.87 -15.60
C ALA A 49 -6.02 -10.04 -16.59
N SER A 50 -5.73 -9.01 -17.39
CA SER A 50 -4.43 -8.97 -18.09
C SER A 50 -3.32 -8.96 -17.03
N PRO A 51 -2.26 -9.77 -17.19
CA PRO A 51 -1.08 -9.68 -16.34
C PRO A 51 -0.67 -8.22 -16.27
N ALA A 52 -0.47 -7.70 -15.05
CA ALA A 52 -0.15 -6.29 -14.80
C ALA A 52 0.91 -5.84 -15.82
N THR A 53 0.46 -5.11 -16.84
CA THR A 53 1.33 -4.62 -17.90
C THR A 53 2.37 -3.72 -17.25
N HIS A 54 3.58 -3.66 -17.82
CA HIS A 54 4.66 -2.83 -17.33
C HIS A 54 4.19 -1.36 -17.33
N ARG A 55 3.58 -0.91 -16.23
CA ARG A 55 3.11 0.47 -16.09
C ARG A 55 4.34 1.33 -15.87
N VAL A 56 4.79 1.97 -16.94
CA VAL A 56 5.81 3.01 -16.89
C VAL A 56 5.22 4.17 -16.09
N LEU A 57 5.88 4.55 -15.00
CA LEU A 57 5.47 5.71 -14.24
C LEU A 57 5.85 6.97 -15.02
N ASN A 58 4.86 7.65 -15.58
CA ASN A 58 5.07 8.92 -16.27
C ASN A 58 4.71 10.09 -15.35
N LEU A 59 5.68 10.57 -14.57
CA LEU A 59 5.55 11.79 -13.77
C LEU A 59 5.97 13.00 -14.63
N VAL A 60 5.05 13.94 -14.84
CA VAL A 60 5.38 15.19 -15.54
C VAL A 60 6.42 15.99 -14.73
N PRO A 61 7.28 16.81 -15.36
CA PRO A 61 8.36 17.53 -14.67
C PRO A 61 7.90 18.33 -13.46
N GLU A 62 6.70 18.91 -13.53
CA GLU A 62 6.09 19.63 -12.41
C GLU A 62 5.78 18.72 -11.22
N GLN A 63 5.26 17.51 -11.45
CA GLN A 63 5.02 16.53 -10.37
C GLN A 63 6.34 16.08 -9.74
N GLN A 64 7.37 15.87 -10.55
CA GLN A 64 8.70 15.53 -10.02
C GLN A 64 9.25 16.66 -9.13
N ARG A 65 9.08 17.91 -9.57
CA ARG A 65 9.48 19.10 -8.79
C ARG A 65 8.72 19.17 -7.46
N LEU A 66 7.40 18.92 -7.48
CA LEU A 66 6.58 18.89 -6.27
C LEU A 66 7.02 17.79 -5.30
N ILE A 67 7.31 16.58 -5.80
CA ILE A 67 7.83 15.48 -4.97
C ILE A 67 9.17 15.87 -4.33
N ARG A 68 10.13 16.39 -5.11
CA ARG A 68 11.43 16.82 -4.57
C ARG A 68 11.29 17.90 -3.50
N GLN A 69 10.47 18.93 -3.77
CA GLN A 69 10.25 20.04 -2.85
C GLN A 69 9.57 19.62 -1.56
N SER A 70 8.51 18.80 -1.68
CA SER A 70 7.80 18.26 -0.51
C SER A 70 8.71 17.35 0.29
N TRP A 71 9.40 16.40 -0.36
CA TRP A 71 10.30 15.48 0.31
C TRP A 71 11.39 16.21 1.10
N ASN A 72 11.99 17.27 0.57
CA ASN A 72 13.03 18.02 1.25
C ASN A 72 12.58 18.62 2.60
N ARG A 73 11.30 18.93 2.77
CA ARG A 73 10.73 19.48 4.01
C ARG A 73 10.41 18.42 5.06
N ILE A 74 10.27 17.17 4.62
CA ILE A 74 9.83 16.06 5.49
C ILE A 74 11.02 15.56 6.34
N PRO A 75 10.87 15.44 7.67
CA PRO A 75 11.87 14.80 8.51
C PRO A 75 11.92 13.29 8.21
N LYS A 76 13.02 12.84 7.59
CA LYS A 76 13.11 11.54 6.90
C LYS A 76 12.84 10.35 7.82
N TRP A 77 13.48 10.35 8.99
CA TRP A 77 13.37 9.28 9.97
C TRP A 77 11.95 9.19 10.55
N GLN A 78 11.40 10.33 10.96
CA GLN A 78 10.06 10.43 11.53
C GLN A 78 9.01 10.04 10.50
N PHE A 79 9.18 10.45 9.23
CA PHE A 79 8.33 10.00 8.14
C PHE A 79 8.29 8.48 8.01
N ALA A 80 9.46 7.83 7.93
CA ALA A 80 9.51 6.38 7.80
C ALA A 80 8.90 5.65 9.01
N LYS A 81 9.11 6.17 10.23
CA LYS A 81 8.46 5.67 11.44
C LYS A 81 6.92 5.80 11.38
N SER A 82 6.42 6.96 10.97
CA SER A 82 4.98 7.20 10.80
C SER A 82 4.36 6.31 9.73
N VAL A 83 5.06 6.09 8.60
CA VAL A 83 4.64 5.16 7.54
C VAL A 83 4.51 3.75 8.10
N LEU A 84 5.52 3.28 8.84
CA LEU A 84 5.49 1.94 9.42
C LEU A 84 4.36 1.78 10.45
N THR A 85 4.13 2.82 11.26
CA THR A 85 3.03 2.87 12.23
C THR A 85 1.66 2.83 11.54
N ALA A 86 1.48 3.62 10.47
CA ALA A 86 0.25 3.64 9.68
C ALA A 86 0.01 2.29 8.98
N PHE A 87 1.05 1.68 8.43
CA PHE A 87 1.01 0.35 7.83
C PHE A 87 0.57 -0.72 8.84
N PHE A 88 1.14 -0.73 10.06
CA PHE A 88 0.76 -1.66 11.12
C PHE A 88 -0.68 -1.51 11.55
N ARG A 89 -1.15 -0.27 11.70
CA ARG A 89 -2.55 0.01 12.01
C ARG A 89 -3.48 -0.54 10.94
N ALA A 90 -3.11 -0.42 9.66
CA ALA A 90 -3.93 -0.88 8.54
C ALA A 90 -3.93 -2.40 8.33
N CYS A 91 -2.85 -3.11 8.71
CA CYS A 91 -2.73 -4.55 8.47
C CYS A 91 -3.23 -5.43 9.63
N HIS A 92 -3.50 -4.85 10.81
CA HIS A 92 -3.91 -5.58 12.02
C HIS A 92 -2.98 -6.75 12.44
N ALA A 93 -1.74 -6.80 11.95
CA ALA A 93 -0.82 -7.92 12.17
C ALA A 93 0.68 -7.49 12.29
N PRO A 94 1.04 -6.49 13.13
CA PRO A 94 2.42 -6.01 13.24
C PRO A 94 3.41 -7.08 13.73
N GLN A 95 3.00 -7.90 14.71
CA GLN A 95 3.90 -8.84 15.38
C GLN A 95 4.27 -10.07 14.54
N LEU A 96 3.49 -10.37 13.50
CA LEU A 96 3.77 -11.49 12.58
C LEU A 96 4.87 -11.14 11.56
N ILE A 97 5.14 -9.86 11.34
CA ILE A 97 6.09 -9.39 10.32
C ILE A 97 7.38 -8.85 10.97
N PHE A 98 7.30 -8.36 12.22
CA PHE A 98 8.41 -7.73 12.93
C PHE A 98 8.65 -8.37 14.30
N PRO A 99 9.64 -9.27 14.43
CA PRO A 99 9.85 -10.03 15.66
C PRO A 99 10.51 -9.21 16.78
N ASN A 100 11.20 -8.11 16.45
CA ASN A 100 11.91 -7.29 17.43
C ASN A 100 12.11 -5.82 16.96
N GLN A 101 12.46 -4.96 17.91
CA GLN A 101 12.67 -3.53 17.70
C GLN A 101 13.84 -3.23 16.74
N GLU A 102 14.88 -4.06 16.73
CA GLU A 102 16.00 -3.89 15.80
C GLU A 102 15.57 -4.05 14.34
N THR A 103 14.68 -5.02 14.08
CA THR A 103 14.12 -5.26 12.74
C THR A 103 13.23 -4.10 12.32
N GLU A 104 12.46 -3.52 13.24
CA GLU A 104 11.68 -2.30 13.00
C GLU A 104 12.59 -1.13 12.62
N GLN A 105 13.63 -0.84 13.40
CA GLN A 105 14.60 0.22 13.11
C GLN A 105 15.27 0.04 11.75
N ARG A 106 15.60 -1.21 11.39
CA ARG A 106 16.18 -1.54 10.09
C ARG A 106 15.21 -1.22 8.95
N HIS A 107 13.93 -1.51 9.09
CA HIS A 107 12.93 -1.16 8.08
C HIS A 107 12.70 0.34 7.98
N ILE A 108 12.74 1.07 9.08
CA ILE A 108 12.70 2.54 9.06
C ILE A 108 13.84 3.08 8.17
N LYS A 109 15.06 2.59 8.38
CA LYS A 109 16.22 2.96 7.55
C LYS A 109 15.99 2.63 6.07
N TYR A 110 15.50 1.43 5.74
CA TYR A 110 15.26 1.05 4.35
C TYR A 110 14.12 1.81 3.68
N ILE A 111 13.06 2.17 4.41
CA ILE A 111 12.01 3.03 3.88
C ILE A 111 12.59 4.40 3.51
N VAL A 112 13.44 4.98 4.38
CA VAL A 112 14.13 6.24 4.06
C VAL A 112 15.00 6.09 2.82
N GLU A 113 15.85 5.07 2.76
CA GLU A 113 16.75 4.84 1.62
C GLU A 113 16.00 4.60 0.32
N LEU A 114 14.89 3.85 0.38
CA LEU A 114 14.00 3.61 -0.75
C LEU A 114 13.43 4.93 -1.26
N VAL A 115 12.71 5.68 -0.42
CA VAL A 115 12.06 6.92 -0.83
C VAL A 115 13.08 7.96 -1.29
N GLN A 116 14.21 8.08 -0.60
CA GLN A 116 15.31 8.97 -1.01
C GLN A 116 15.85 8.60 -2.40
N SER A 117 16.06 7.30 -2.65
CA SER A 117 16.51 6.81 -3.96
C SER A 117 15.48 7.08 -5.04
N CYS A 118 14.19 6.97 -4.73
CA CYS A 118 13.10 7.28 -5.67
C CYS A 118 13.12 8.76 -6.05
N VAL A 119 13.16 9.63 -5.05
CA VAL A 119 13.16 11.09 -5.24
C VAL A 119 14.40 11.55 -6.01
N GLY A 120 15.55 10.90 -5.79
CA GLY A 120 16.79 11.16 -6.50
C GLY A 120 16.81 10.71 -7.96
N LYS A 121 15.90 9.81 -8.38
CA LYS A 121 15.89 9.17 -9.70
C LYS A 121 14.55 9.30 -10.43
N LEU A 122 13.75 10.34 -10.13
CA LEU A 122 12.40 10.51 -10.70
C LEU A 122 12.36 10.62 -12.24
N ASP A 123 13.47 11.03 -12.85
CA ASP A 123 13.68 11.13 -14.29
C ASP A 123 13.93 9.76 -14.96
N ASN A 124 14.45 8.78 -14.21
CA ASN A 124 14.70 7.43 -14.69
C ASN A 124 14.35 6.40 -13.60
N LEU A 125 13.11 6.45 -13.12
CA LEU A 125 12.71 5.74 -11.91
C LEU A 125 12.74 4.23 -12.09
N GLU A 126 12.34 3.76 -13.28
CA GLU A 126 12.22 2.35 -13.62
C GLU A 126 13.56 1.62 -13.57
N GLU A 127 14.54 2.07 -14.38
CA GLU A 127 15.88 1.48 -14.39
C GLU A 127 16.67 1.83 -13.14
N GLY A 128 16.53 3.06 -12.66
CA GLY A 128 17.30 3.56 -11.53
C GLY A 128 16.98 2.86 -10.21
N LEU A 129 15.74 2.38 -10.01
CA LEU A 129 15.33 1.68 -8.80
C LEU A 129 15.34 0.16 -8.92
N LYS A 130 15.38 -0.39 -10.13
CA LYS A 130 15.27 -1.83 -10.36
C LYS A 130 16.16 -2.66 -9.43
N PRO A 131 17.47 -2.39 -9.26
CA PRO A 131 18.31 -3.19 -8.36
C PRO A 131 17.86 -3.14 -6.90
N LEU A 132 17.42 -1.97 -6.42
CA LEU A 132 16.99 -1.79 -5.03
C LEU A 132 15.64 -2.45 -4.78
N VAL A 133 14.67 -2.27 -5.67
CA VAL A 133 13.35 -2.90 -5.60
C VAL A 133 13.48 -4.42 -5.67
N GLU A 134 14.31 -4.94 -6.57
CA GLU A 134 14.52 -6.38 -6.67
C GLU A 134 15.18 -6.96 -5.41
N LEU A 135 16.13 -6.25 -4.82
CA LEU A 135 16.77 -6.65 -3.56
C LEU A 135 15.75 -6.68 -2.42
N LEU A 136 14.97 -5.61 -2.26
CA LEU A 136 13.95 -5.50 -1.21
C LEU A 136 12.82 -6.50 -1.43
N GLY A 137 12.30 -6.62 -2.65
CA GLY A 137 11.25 -7.58 -3.00
C GLY A 137 11.69 -9.02 -2.74
N ARG A 138 12.92 -9.38 -3.09
CA ARG A 138 13.53 -10.68 -2.73
C ARG A 138 13.59 -10.90 -1.22
N GLY A 139 13.96 -9.88 -0.44
CA GLY A 139 13.90 -9.97 1.03
C GLY A 139 12.51 -10.30 1.54
N HIS A 140 11.48 -9.76 0.91
CA HIS A 140 10.09 -9.99 1.32
C HIS A 140 9.50 -11.29 0.75
N SER A 141 10.22 -12.03 -0.09
CA SER A 141 9.73 -13.26 -0.72
C SER A 141 9.58 -14.43 0.26
N ASN A 142 10.33 -14.44 1.35
CA ASN A 142 10.26 -15.54 2.31
C ASN A 142 9.21 -15.29 3.41
N PHE A 143 8.48 -14.18 3.31
CA PHE A 143 7.44 -13.79 4.25
C PHE A 143 6.06 -13.96 3.61
N ARG A 144 5.03 -14.11 4.44
CA ARG A 144 3.63 -14.18 4.00
C ARG A 144 3.08 -12.80 3.59
N ILE A 145 3.85 -12.06 2.78
CA ILE A 145 3.48 -10.75 2.28
C ILE A 145 2.72 -10.90 0.97
N THR A 146 1.49 -10.39 0.94
CA THR A 146 0.55 -10.50 -0.18
C THR A 146 0.40 -9.15 -0.89
N GLY A 147 -0.27 -9.14 -2.05
CA GLY A 147 -0.62 -7.89 -2.75
C GLY A 147 -1.29 -6.84 -1.86
N PRO A 148 -2.32 -7.21 -1.06
CA PRO A 148 -2.97 -6.29 -0.12
C PRO A 148 -2.03 -5.60 0.86
N HIS A 149 -0.97 -6.27 1.34
CA HIS A 149 0.01 -5.61 2.22
C HIS A 149 0.77 -4.50 1.48
N TRP A 150 1.14 -4.72 0.22
CA TRP A 150 1.80 -3.68 -0.59
C TRP A 150 0.87 -2.50 -0.88
N GLU A 151 -0.43 -2.75 -1.09
CA GLU A 151 -1.43 -1.69 -1.22
C GLU A 151 -1.54 -0.86 0.07
N LYS A 152 -1.59 -1.51 1.24
CA LYS A 152 -1.57 -0.81 2.54
C LYS A 152 -0.29 -0.02 2.77
N PHE A 153 0.84 -0.52 2.29
CA PHE A 153 2.10 0.23 2.32
C PHE A 153 2.06 1.48 1.43
N ALA A 154 1.50 1.40 0.21
CA ALA A 154 1.29 2.57 -0.65
C ALA A 154 0.34 3.60 0.00
N GLU A 155 -0.79 3.14 0.56
CA GLU A 155 -1.73 4.00 1.29
C GLU A 155 -1.04 4.72 2.45
N ALA A 156 -0.25 4.00 3.25
CA ALA A 156 0.50 4.56 4.38
C ALA A 156 1.53 5.63 3.92
N LEU A 157 2.29 5.35 2.86
CA LEU A 157 3.23 6.32 2.27
C LEU A 157 2.52 7.60 1.83
N MET A 158 1.42 7.47 1.08
CA MET A 158 0.65 8.60 0.57
C MET A 158 0.02 9.41 1.72
N SER A 159 -0.58 8.72 2.69
CA SER A 159 -1.26 9.35 3.82
C SER A 159 -0.28 10.18 4.66
N VAL A 160 0.85 9.59 5.04
CA VAL A 160 1.88 10.29 5.84
C VAL A 160 2.53 11.42 5.04
N ALA A 161 2.78 11.23 3.75
CA ALA A 161 3.30 12.31 2.91
C ALA A 161 2.32 13.49 2.85
N SER A 162 1.01 13.22 2.74
CA SER A 162 -0.01 14.26 2.73
C SER A 162 -0.07 15.01 4.07
N GLU A 163 0.00 14.28 5.19
CA GLU A 163 0.01 14.87 6.54
C GLU A 163 1.17 15.85 6.74
N TYR A 164 2.40 15.45 6.41
CA TYR A 164 3.57 16.32 6.58
C TYR A 164 3.57 17.54 5.64
N ASN A 165 2.92 17.46 4.48
CA ASN A 165 2.82 18.60 3.57
C ASN A 165 1.73 19.59 3.98
N GLY A 166 0.75 19.14 4.75
CA GLY A 166 -0.35 19.95 5.26
C GLY A 166 -1.25 20.53 4.17
N PRO A 167 -2.34 21.20 4.56
CA PRO A 167 -3.22 21.88 3.62
C PRO A 167 -2.51 23.07 2.95
N GLY A 168 -2.88 23.37 1.71
CA GLY A 168 -2.34 24.53 0.99
C GLY A 168 -2.70 24.56 -0.48
N ARG A 169 -2.36 25.65 -1.17
CA ARG A 169 -2.72 25.89 -2.58
C ARG A 169 -2.29 24.76 -3.52
N ARG A 170 -1.18 24.07 -3.22
CA ARG A 170 -0.62 22.96 -4.02
C ARG A 170 -0.87 21.58 -3.41
N HIS A 171 -1.66 21.48 -2.33
CA HIS A 171 -1.87 20.22 -1.61
C HIS A 171 -2.42 19.12 -2.52
N ARG A 172 -3.40 19.44 -3.36
CA ARG A 172 -4.01 18.49 -4.29
C ARG A 172 -2.99 17.91 -5.29
N ASP A 173 -2.13 18.75 -5.84
CA ASP A 173 -1.14 18.34 -6.84
C ASP A 173 0.00 17.52 -6.21
N ILE A 174 0.43 17.92 -5.00
CA ILE A 174 1.40 17.18 -4.20
C ILE A 174 0.83 15.79 -3.85
N GLY A 175 -0.40 15.73 -3.35
CA GLY A 175 -1.08 14.47 -3.04
C GLY A 175 -1.19 13.55 -4.25
N ARG A 176 -1.57 14.08 -5.41
CA ARG A 176 -1.63 13.30 -6.66
C ARG A 176 -0.25 12.78 -7.08
N ALA A 177 0.81 13.58 -6.96
CA ALA A 177 2.15 13.15 -7.29
C ALA A 177 2.66 12.04 -6.35
N TRP A 178 2.41 12.17 -5.04
CA TRP A 178 2.75 11.14 -4.05
C TRP A 178 1.93 9.85 -4.21
N MET A 179 0.65 9.96 -4.57
CA MET A 179 -0.19 8.80 -4.90
C MET A 179 0.43 8.01 -6.06
N LEU A 180 0.78 8.68 -7.17
CA LEU A 180 1.40 8.03 -8.31
C LEU A 180 2.73 7.35 -7.95
N LEU A 181 3.58 8.02 -7.17
CA LEU A 181 4.86 7.47 -6.72
C LEU A 181 4.69 6.26 -5.80
N SER A 182 3.81 6.36 -4.79
CA SER A 182 3.57 5.30 -3.81
C SER A 182 2.94 4.06 -4.46
N SER A 183 1.94 4.24 -5.33
CA SER A 183 1.35 3.14 -6.10
C SER A 183 2.40 2.43 -6.98
N PHE A 184 3.25 3.20 -7.66
CA PHE A 184 4.34 2.61 -8.45
C PHE A 184 5.28 1.77 -7.59
N LEU A 185 5.69 2.28 -6.42
CA LEU A 185 6.60 1.54 -5.54
C LEU A 185 5.98 0.24 -5.02
N ALA A 186 4.73 0.29 -4.57
CA ALA A 186 4.00 -0.90 -4.14
C ALA A 186 3.89 -1.93 -5.27
N ASP A 187 3.52 -1.51 -6.48
CA ASP A 187 3.42 -2.40 -7.64
C ASP A 187 4.76 -3.09 -7.95
N ARG A 188 5.85 -2.32 -7.94
CA ARG A 188 7.20 -2.83 -8.23
C ARG A 188 7.70 -3.78 -7.14
N LEU A 189 7.49 -3.45 -5.87
CA LEU A 189 7.85 -4.31 -4.73
C LEU A 189 7.03 -5.59 -4.71
N ALA A 190 5.71 -5.50 -4.95
CA ALA A 190 4.82 -6.64 -5.03
C ALA A 190 5.18 -7.57 -6.19
N HIS A 191 5.55 -7.01 -7.35
CA HIS A 191 6.05 -7.79 -8.46
C HIS A 191 7.35 -8.52 -8.09
N ALA A 192 8.34 -7.79 -7.57
CA ALA A 192 9.63 -8.35 -7.19
C ALA A 192 9.52 -9.40 -6.08
N SER A 193 8.58 -9.26 -5.14
CA SER A 193 8.36 -10.25 -4.09
C SER A 193 7.75 -11.54 -4.61
N ARG A 194 6.90 -11.49 -5.64
CA ARG A 194 6.31 -12.69 -6.26
C ARG A 194 7.27 -13.43 -7.19
N THR A 195 8.02 -12.70 -8.03
CA THR A 195 8.93 -13.33 -9.00
C THR A 195 10.09 -14.05 -8.33
N SER A 196 10.54 -13.54 -7.19
CA SER A 196 11.61 -14.14 -6.40
C SER A 196 11.25 -15.46 -5.72
N HIS A 197 9.97 -15.71 -5.43
CA HIS A 197 9.51 -17.03 -4.97
C HIS A 197 9.78 -18.14 -6.00
N GLN A 198 9.90 -17.78 -7.29
CA GLN A 198 10.07 -18.74 -8.39
C GLN A 198 11.55 -19.06 -8.66
N SER A 199 12.50 -18.41 -7.97
CA SER A 199 13.93 -18.67 -8.09
C SER A 199 14.67 -18.32 -6.78
N PRO A 200 14.72 -19.26 -5.82
CA PRO A 200 15.31 -19.04 -4.51
C PRO A 200 16.85 -19.10 -4.57
N MET A 201 17.50 -18.11 -5.18
CA MET A 201 18.92 -17.86 -4.92
C MET A 201 19.06 -16.86 -3.78
N LEU A 202 19.34 -17.38 -2.59
CA LEU A 202 19.63 -16.60 -1.40
C LEU A 202 21.01 -15.96 -1.55
N THR A 203 21.07 -14.66 -1.84
CA THR A 203 22.32 -13.91 -1.68
C THR A 203 22.49 -13.51 -0.21
N PRO A 204 23.72 -13.49 0.34
CA PRO A 204 23.97 -13.19 1.77
C PRO A 204 23.39 -11.85 2.23
N ARG A 205 23.31 -10.88 1.31
CA ARG A 205 22.73 -9.55 1.57
C ARG A 205 21.24 -9.60 1.88
N VAL A 206 20.53 -10.61 1.36
CA VAL A 206 19.09 -10.81 1.61
C VAL A 206 18.85 -11.43 2.99
N GLN A 207 19.69 -12.35 3.46
CA GLN A 207 19.58 -12.93 4.80
C GLN A 207 19.74 -11.87 5.92
N LEU A 208 20.64 -10.90 5.70
CA LEU A 208 20.82 -9.74 6.58
C LEU A 208 19.60 -8.79 6.60
N LEU A 209 18.85 -8.72 5.49
CA LEU A 209 17.63 -7.92 5.41
C LEU A 209 16.48 -8.55 6.20
N THR A 210 16.41 -9.87 6.21
CA THR A 210 15.28 -10.63 6.79
C THR A 210 15.49 -11.07 8.24
N GLY A 211 16.64 -10.77 8.85
CA GLY A 211 16.95 -11.13 10.24
C GLY A 211 17.05 -12.64 10.49
N ARG A 212 17.17 -13.46 9.44
CA ARG A 212 17.42 -14.90 9.57
C ARG A 212 18.91 -15.16 9.48
N SER A 213 19.50 -15.55 10.61
CA SER A 213 20.84 -16.13 10.63
C SER A 213 20.81 -17.43 9.80
N ALA A 214 21.86 -17.71 9.03
CA ALA A 214 21.94 -18.87 8.15
C ALA A 214 22.12 -20.22 8.90
N LEU A 215 21.81 -20.27 10.20
CA LEU A 215 22.16 -21.38 11.11
C LEU A 215 21.01 -21.85 12.02
N GLU A 216 19.75 -21.53 11.71
CA GLU A 216 18.58 -22.10 12.39
C GLU A 216 17.56 -22.69 11.41
#